data_AF-A0A955SQP2-F1
#
_entry.id   AF-A0A955SQP2-F1
#
_cell.length_a   1.000
_cell.length_b   1.000
_cell.length_c   1.000
_cell.angle_alpha   90.00
_cell.angle_beta   90.00
_cell.angle_gamma   90.00
#
_symmetry.space_group_name_H-M   'P 1'
#
loop_
_entity.id
_entity.type
_entity.pdbx_description
1 polymer ?
#
loop_
_entity_poly.entity_id
_entity_poly.type
_entity_poly.pdbx_seq_one_letter_code
_entity_poly.pdbx_strand_id
1 'polypeptide(L)'
;MLSYHAKEQPPRMTDQPVSIIVLGASGDLARKKIFPALFALYCQKHLPERFHIVGFARTEMGQEEFRNKIIENLTCRYSPGESCGQRMEEFLARCEYFSGEYDSQDSFLSLGQRLSE
;
A
#
# COMPACT_ATOMS: atom_id res chain seq x y z
N MET A 1 -33.64 -18.10 -22.29
CA MET A 1 -32.20 -18.13 -22.58
C MET A 1 -31.66 -16.72 -22.31
N LEU A 2 -31.37 -16.43 -21.04
CA LEU A 2 -31.08 -15.07 -20.58
C LEU A 2 -29.60 -14.75 -20.85
N SER A 3 -29.40 -13.77 -21.72
CA SER A 3 -28.13 -13.17 -22.11
C SER A 3 -27.39 -12.59 -20.90
N TYR A 4 -26.26 -13.21 -20.58
CA TYR A 4 -25.29 -12.74 -19.59
C TYR A 4 -24.72 -11.40 -20.05
N HIS A 5 -25.16 -10.30 -19.43
CA HIS A 5 -24.56 -8.98 -19.66
C HIS A 5 -23.14 -9.02 -19.10
N ALA A 6 -22.15 -9.02 -19.99
CA ALA A 6 -20.79 -8.64 -19.64
C ALA A 6 -20.84 -7.21 -19.10
N LYS A 7 -20.65 -7.04 -17.79
CA LYS A 7 -20.45 -5.72 -17.20
C LYS A 7 -19.19 -5.14 -17.84
N GLU A 8 -19.33 -4.07 -18.61
CA GLU A 8 -18.20 -3.29 -19.09
C GLU A 8 -17.35 -2.89 -17.90
N GLN A 9 -16.12 -3.39 -17.88
CA GLN A 9 -15.16 -3.09 -16.85
C GLN A 9 -14.68 -1.66 -17.11
N PRO A 10 -14.74 -0.74 -16.14
CA PRO A 10 -14.32 0.64 -16.35
C PRO A 10 -12.88 0.66 -16.90
N PRO A 11 -12.51 1.65 -17.73
CA PRO A 11 -11.19 1.73 -18.32
C PRO A 11 -10.14 1.56 -17.23
N ARG A 12 -9.26 0.56 -17.38
CA ARG A 12 -8.16 0.35 -16.43
C ARG A 12 -7.43 1.66 -16.27
N MET A 13 -7.19 2.08 -15.02
CA MET A 13 -6.27 3.16 -14.72
C MET A 13 -4.99 2.93 -15.54
N THR A 14 -4.52 3.99 -16.20
CA THR A 14 -3.38 3.99 -17.13
C THR A 14 -2.24 3.08 -16.65
N ASP A 15 -1.55 2.39 -17.57
CA ASP A 15 -0.38 1.52 -17.30
C ASP A 15 0.84 2.27 -16.68
N GLN A 16 0.66 3.52 -16.26
CA GLN A 16 1.68 4.28 -15.57
C GLN A 16 1.88 3.76 -14.14
N PRO A 17 3.13 3.63 -13.68
CA PRO A 17 3.40 3.24 -12.31
C PRO A 17 2.85 4.28 -11.33
N VAL A 18 2.35 3.82 -10.17
CA VAL A 18 1.83 4.71 -9.12
C VAL A 18 2.62 4.53 -7.83
N SER A 19 3.14 5.64 -7.32
CA SER A 19 3.72 5.77 -5.98
C SER A 19 2.66 6.30 -5.02
N ILE A 20 2.42 5.59 -3.91
CA ILE A 20 1.52 6.05 -2.85
C ILE A 20 2.36 6.37 -1.61
N ILE A 21 2.42 7.64 -1.24
CA ILE A 21 3.17 8.08 -0.06
C ILE A 21 2.20 8.31 1.09
N VAL A 22 2.37 7.57 2.19
CA VAL A 22 1.56 7.69 3.40
C VAL A 22 2.37 8.47 4.44
N LEU A 23 2.14 9.78 4.53
CA LEU A 23 2.70 10.61 5.60
C LEU A 23 2.01 10.28 6.93
N GLY A 24 2.77 10.16 8.02
CA GLY A 24 2.23 9.69 9.29
C GLY A 24 2.00 8.18 9.32
N ALA A 25 2.78 7.42 8.56
CA ALA A 25 2.63 5.97 8.43
C ALA A 25 2.77 5.19 9.74
N SER A 26 3.50 5.71 10.73
CA SER A 26 3.59 5.13 12.07
C SER A 26 2.34 5.36 12.94
N GLY A 27 1.44 6.24 12.49
CA GLY A 27 0.25 6.64 13.23
C GLY A 27 -0.86 5.60 13.21
N ASP A 28 -1.74 5.71 14.20
CA ASP A 28 -2.83 4.76 14.41
C ASP A 28 -3.85 4.74 13.26
N LEU A 29 -4.14 5.90 12.65
CA LEU A 29 -5.01 5.98 11.49
C LEU A 29 -4.42 5.24 10.29
N ALA A 30 -3.12 5.39 10.05
CA ALA A 30 -2.44 4.73 8.95
C ALA A 30 -2.56 3.21 9.10
N ARG A 31 -2.16 2.68 10.25
CA ARG A 31 -2.18 1.25 10.57
C ARG A 31 -3.59 0.65 10.58
N LYS A 32 -4.57 1.32 11.21
CA LYS A 32 -5.93 0.76 11.42
C LYS A 32 -6.88 0.98 10.25
N LYS A 33 -6.61 1.94 9.34
CA LYS A 33 -7.53 2.32 8.27
C LYS A 33 -6.86 2.45 6.90
N ILE A 34 -5.76 3.19 6.78
CA ILE A 34 -5.17 3.48 5.47
C ILE A 34 -4.57 2.23 4.82
N PHE A 35 -3.66 1.52 5.51
CA PHE A 35 -3.08 0.28 4.96
C PHE A 35 -4.13 -0.82 4.73
N PRO A 36 -5.10 -1.05 5.63
CA PRO A 36 -6.20 -1.97 5.36
C PRO A 36 -7.04 -1.59 4.13
N ALA A 37 -7.27 -0.30 3.89
CA ALA A 37 -8.00 0.17 2.71
C ALA A 37 -7.17 -0.03 1.41
N LEU A 38 -5.87 0.27 1.45
CA LEU A 38 -4.96 0.01 0.31
C LEU A 38 -4.87 -1.48 -0.01
N PHE A 39 -4.79 -2.34 1.01
CA PHE A 39 -4.83 -3.79 0.83
C PHE A 39 -6.16 -4.27 0.22
N ALA A 40 -7.29 -3.68 0.64
CA ALA A 40 -8.59 -3.97 0.04
C ALA A 40 -8.65 -3.58 -1.44
N LEU A 41 -8.09 -2.42 -1.82
CA LEU A 41 -8.00 -1.98 -3.21
C LEU A 41 -7.10 -2.91 -4.05
N TYR A 42 -5.96 -3.32 -3.48
CA TYR A 42 -5.08 -4.31 -4.10
C TYR A 42 -5.78 -5.65 -4.34
N CYS A 43 -6.48 -6.19 -3.34
CA CYS A 43 -7.22 -7.45 -3.46
C CYS A 43 -8.30 -7.40 -4.55
N GLN A 44 -8.98 -6.26 -4.67
CA GLN A 44 -10.04 -6.02 -5.66
C GLN A 44 -9.51 -5.57 -7.03
N LYS A 45 -8.17 -5.55 -7.23
CA LYS A 45 -7.52 -5.14 -8.48
C LYS A 45 -7.88 -3.71 -8.91
N HIS A 46 -8.04 -2.81 -7.94
CA HIS A 46 -8.28 -1.38 -8.16
C HIS A 46 -7.00 -0.54 -8.14
N LEU A 47 -5.86 -1.12 -7.75
CA LEU A 47 -4.55 -0.52 -7.98
C LEU A 47 -4.00 -0.97 -9.33
N PRO A 48 -3.19 -0.13 -10.02
CA PRO A 48 -2.45 -0.55 -11.21
C PRO A 48 -1.57 -1.77 -10.92
N GLU A 49 -1.16 -2.50 -11.96
CA GLU A 49 -0.25 -3.64 -11.80
C GLU A 49 1.09 -3.22 -11.20
N ARG A 50 1.57 -2.03 -11.60
CA ARG A 50 2.80 -1.40 -11.11
C ARG A 50 2.46 -0.33 -10.08
N PHE A 51 2.56 -0.68 -8.81
CA PHE A 51 2.45 0.27 -7.70
C PHE A 51 3.46 -0.04 -6.60
N HIS A 52 3.80 0.97 -5.82
CA HIS A 52 4.53 0.83 -4.57
C HIS A 52 3.98 1.80 -3.53
N ILE A 53 4.16 1.47 -2.25
CA ILE A 53 3.68 2.26 -1.12
C ILE A 53 4.87 2.61 -0.23
N VAL A 54 5.08 3.90 0.03
CA VAL A 54 6.10 4.39 0.96
C VAL A 54 5.43 5.01 2.16
N GLY A 55 5.61 4.40 3.33
CA GLY A 55 5.29 5.02 4.61
C GLY A 55 6.39 6.00 5.00
N PHE A 56 6.01 7.21 5.41
CA PHE A 56 6.95 8.22 5.91
C PHE A 56 6.48 8.76 7.25
N ALA A 57 7.33 8.73 8.26
CA ALA A 57 7.07 9.34 9.56
C ALA A 57 8.35 9.58 10.37
N ARG A 58 8.25 10.36 11.45
CA ARG A 58 9.36 10.67 12.37
C ARG A 58 9.84 9.48 13.19
N THR A 59 9.01 8.45 13.35
CA THR A 59 9.33 7.31 14.18
C THR A 59 10.44 6.50 13.52
N GLU A 60 11.58 6.35 14.16
CA GLU A 60 12.62 5.43 13.69
C GLU A 60 12.13 3.99 13.80
N MET A 61 12.03 3.29 12.67
CA MET A 61 11.74 1.85 12.63
C MET A 61 12.28 1.24 11.33
N GLY A 62 12.56 -0.07 11.38
CA GLY A 62 12.99 -0.84 10.22
C GLY A 62 11.84 -1.27 9.32
N GLN A 63 12.18 -1.70 8.09
CA GLN A 63 11.21 -2.21 7.10
C GLN A 63 10.37 -3.37 7.64
N GLU A 64 11.02 -4.32 8.32
CA GLU A 64 10.36 -5.50 8.89
C GLU A 64 9.42 -5.11 10.02
N GLU A 65 9.85 -4.24 10.93
CA GLU A 65 9.00 -3.76 12.02
C GLU A 65 7.76 -3.05 11.48
N PHE A 66 7.91 -2.20 10.47
CA PHE A 66 6.81 -1.53 9.81
C PHE A 66 5.81 -2.52 9.19
N ARG A 67 6.29 -3.52 8.45
CA ARG A 67 5.44 -4.56 7.84
C ARG A 67 4.71 -5.39 8.89
N ASN A 68 5.39 -5.73 10.00
CA ASN A 68 4.79 -6.43 11.13
C ASN A 68 3.68 -5.60 11.79
N LYS A 69 3.84 -4.27 11.93
CA LYS A 69 2.77 -3.41 12.44
C LYS A 69 1.57 -3.35 11.48
N ILE A 70 1.79 -3.35 10.17
CA ILE A 70 0.70 -3.30 9.19
C ILE A 70 -0.09 -4.61 9.17
N ILE A 71 0.61 -5.75 9.11
CA ILE A 71 -0.04 -7.07 8.95
C ILE A 71 -1.04 -7.38 10.07
N GLU A 72 -0.78 -6.89 11.29
CA GLU A 72 -1.68 -6.98 12.45
C GLU A 72 -3.12 -6.48 12.18
N ASN A 73 -3.29 -5.57 11.21
CA ASN A 73 -4.57 -4.91 10.93
C ASN A 73 -5.14 -5.27 9.54
N LEU A 74 -4.44 -6.10 8.76
CA LEU A 74 -4.95 -6.61 7.50
C LEU A 74 -5.95 -7.73 7.74
N THR A 75 -6.95 -7.87 6.87
CA THR A 75 -8.01 -8.87 7.02
C THR A 75 -8.27 -9.60 5.71
N CYS A 76 -8.61 -10.88 5.77
CA CYS A 76 -8.95 -11.69 4.60
C CYS A 76 -10.33 -11.39 4.00
N ARG A 77 -11.02 -10.32 4.44
CA ARG A 77 -12.38 -9.98 4.02
C ARG A 77 -12.53 -9.86 2.50
N TYR A 78 -11.48 -9.41 1.82
CA TYR A 78 -11.49 -9.16 0.37
C TYR A 78 -10.78 -10.24 -0.45
N SER A 79 -10.19 -11.26 0.21
CA SER A 79 -9.60 -12.44 -0.44
C SER A 79 -9.66 -13.64 0.51
N PRO A 80 -10.83 -14.29 0.66
CA PRO A 80 -10.99 -15.40 1.59
C PRO A 80 -10.23 -16.66 1.14
N GLY A 81 -9.84 -17.49 2.11
CA GLY A 81 -9.19 -18.79 1.88
C GLY A 81 -7.66 -18.74 1.79
N GLU A 82 -7.06 -19.79 1.22
CA GLU A 82 -5.60 -20.01 1.19
C GLU A 82 -4.82 -18.88 0.48
N SER A 83 -5.48 -18.14 -0.41
CA SER A 83 -4.89 -16.98 -1.11
C SER A 83 -4.62 -15.76 -0.23
N CYS A 84 -5.18 -15.70 0.99
CA CYS A 84 -5.09 -14.50 1.82
C CYS A 84 -3.66 -14.20 2.29
N GLY A 85 -2.95 -15.21 2.81
CA GLY A 85 -1.58 -15.06 3.31
C GLY A 85 -0.63 -14.63 2.19
N GLN A 86 -0.71 -15.32 1.04
CA GLN A 86 0.07 -14.97 -0.14
C GLN A 86 -0.18 -13.51 -0.59
N ARG A 87 -1.43 -13.07 -0.63
CA ARG A 87 -1.74 -11.67 -0.99
C ARG A 87 -1.22 -10.67 0.02
N MET A 88 -1.26 -10.98 1.31
CA MET A 88 -0.68 -10.11 2.34
C MET A 88 0.83 -9.99 2.14
N GLU A 89 1.53 -11.10 1.92
CA GLU A 89 2.98 -11.11 1.64
C GLU A 89 3.31 -10.30 0.38
N GLU A 90 2.60 -10.54 -0.73
CA GLU A 90 2.77 -9.80 -1.97
C GLU A 90 2.51 -8.29 -1.78
N PHE A 91 1.47 -7.92 -1.04
CA PHE A 91 1.16 -6.52 -0.74
C PHE A 91 2.26 -5.88 0.12
N LEU A 92 2.69 -6.54 1.19
CA LEU A 92 3.71 -6.04 2.11
C LEU A 92 5.09 -5.91 1.44
N ALA A 93 5.40 -6.78 0.48
CA ALA A 93 6.61 -6.67 -0.34
C ALA A 93 6.67 -5.37 -1.15
N ARG A 94 5.51 -4.73 -1.42
CA ARG A 94 5.38 -3.43 -2.10
C ARG A 94 5.32 -2.25 -1.12
N CYS A 95 5.37 -2.52 0.18
CA CYS A 95 5.36 -1.52 1.23
C CYS A 95 6.79 -1.31 1.76
N GLU A 96 7.21 -0.06 1.76
CA GLU A 96 8.47 0.41 2.32
C GLU A 96 8.23 1.49 3.36
N TYR A 97 9.22 1.73 4.21
CA TYR A 97 9.22 2.73 5.25
C TYR A 97 10.43 3.64 5.14
N PHE A 98 10.22 4.93 5.41
CA PHE A 98 11.28 5.93 5.48
C PHE A 98 11.07 6.80 6.72
N SER A 99 12.12 6.92 7.54
CA SER A 99 12.12 7.81 8.70
C SER A 99 12.57 9.20 8.29
N GLY A 100 11.86 10.24 8.71
CA GLY A 100 12.24 11.63 8.44
C GLY A 100 11.38 12.66 9.15
N GLU A 101 11.90 13.88 9.21
CA GLU A 101 11.22 15.02 9.85
C GLU A 101 10.31 15.76 8.87
N TYR A 102 9.15 16.20 9.35
CA TYR A 102 8.13 16.86 8.50
C TYR A 102 8.48 18.31 8.17
N ASP A 103 9.37 18.93 8.93
CA ASP A 103 9.83 20.31 8.76
C ASP A 103 11.25 20.38 8.19
N SER A 104 11.81 19.25 7.76
CA SER A 104 13.16 19.15 7.20
C SER A 104 13.12 19.01 5.68
N GLN A 105 13.64 20.01 4.97
CA GLN A 105 13.83 19.94 3.52
C GLN A 105 14.70 18.74 3.13
N ASP A 106 15.76 18.46 3.87
CA ASP A 106 16.68 17.34 3.61
C ASP A 106 15.97 15.98 3.72
N SER A 107 15.02 15.85 4.64
CA SER A 107 14.20 14.63 4.76
C SER A 107 13.35 14.39 3.51
N PHE A 108 12.74 15.44 2.95
CA PHE A 108 11.96 15.33 1.71
C PHE A 108 12.84 15.14 0.46
N LEU A 109 14.03 15.73 0.42
CA LEU A 109 15.00 15.48 -0.65
C LEU A 109 15.45 14.01 -0.66
N SER A 110 15.74 13.46 0.52
CA SER A 110 16.12 12.06 0.68
C SER A 110 14.99 11.11 0.29
N LEU A 111 13.74 11.43 0.68
CA LEU A 111 12.56 10.71 0.23
C LEU A 111 12.41 10.75 -1.30
N GLY A 112 12.62 11.92 -1.92
CA GLY A 112 12.56 12.09 -3.37
C GLY A 112 13.61 11.27 -4.12
N GLN A 113 14.83 11.17 -3.59
CA GLN A 113 15.87 10.29 -4.13
C GLN A 113 15.43 8.83 -4.07
N ARG A 114 14.90 8.39 -2.92
CA ARG A 114 14.41 7.01 -2.74
C ARG A 114 13.27 6.66 -3.70
N LEU A 115 12.36 7.59 -3.98
CA LEU A 115 11.24 7.38 -4.92
C LEU A 115 11.67 7.32 -6.40
N SER A 116 12.91 7.72 -6.70
CA SER A 116 13.46 7.76 -8.06
C SER A 116 14.30 6.52 -8.41
N GLU A 117 14.54 5.63 -7.43
CA GLU A 117 15.22 4.34 -7.60
C GLU A 117 14.27 3.26 -8.14
#